data_AF-A0A8J4EAW1-F1
#
_entry.id   AF-A0A8J4EAW1-F1
#
_cell.length_a   1.000
_cell.length_b   1.000
_cell.length_c   1.000
_cell.angle_alpha   90.00
_cell.angle_beta   90.00
_cell.angle_gamma   90.00
#
_symmetry.space_group_name_H-M   'P 1'
#
loop_
_entity.id
_entity.type
_entity.pdbx_description
1 polymer ?
#
loop_
_entity_poly.entity_id
_entity_poly.type
_entity_poly.pdbx_seq_one_letter_code
_entity_poly.pdbx_strand_id
1 'polypeptide(L)'
;MEDMPASLWPAQRRYPAAPVPLGTIKFRERGMAWTWRYEDAQGGALDGPNEAFASQSDAESWIGQSWRELSARGVLRVALYEENRLEYRMPLTPATTE
;
A
#
# COMPACT_ATOMS: atom_id res chain seq x y z
N MET A 1 -8.63 4.32 -28.54
CA MET A 1 -7.44 4.79 -27.79
C MET A 1 -7.92 5.12 -26.41
N GLU A 2 -8.17 4.04 -25.68
CA GLU A 2 -8.97 3.94 -24.47
C GLU A 2 -8.25 4.52 -23.25
N ASP A 3 -8.87 5.53 -22.65
CA ASP A 3 -8.58 5.98 -21.29
C ASP A 3 -9.44 5.14 -20.34
N MET A 4 -8.82 4.18 -19.65
CA MET A 4 -9.53 3.37 -18.66
C MET A 4 -9.81 4.22 -17.42
N PRO A 5 -11.08 4.39 -17.00
CA PRO A 5 -11.40 5.29 -15.92
C PRO A 5 -11.07 4.68 -14.55
N ALA A 6 -10.58 5.53 -13.64
CA ALA A 6 -10.32 5.27 -12.22
C ALA A 6 -11.58 4.91 -11.38
N SER A 7 -12.62 4.38 -12.00
CA SER A 7 -13.97 4.18 -11.45
C SER A 7 -14.21 2.80 -10.83
N LEU A 8 -13.17 1.96 -10.68
CA LEU A 8 -13.29 0.62 -10.10
C LEU A 8 -12.89 0.51 -8.61
N TRP A 9 -12.63 1.62 -7.90
CA TRP A 9 -12.32 1.60 -6.46
C TRP A 9 -13.50 2.11 -5.60
N PRO A 10 -14.06 1.31 -4.68
CA PRO A 10 -15.28 1.67 -3.92
C PRO A 10 -15.12 2.76 -2.84
N ALA A 11 -13.94 3.37 -2.63
CA ALA A 11 -13.69 4.23 -1.46
C ALA A 11 -13.34 5.71 -1.76
N GLN A 12 -13.39 6.16 -3.01
CA GLN A 12 -12.88 7.48 -3.40
C GLN A 12 -13.85 8.64 -3.09
N ARG A 13 -14.03 9.01 -1.81
CA ARG A 13 -14.54 10.35 -1.43
C ARG A 13 -13.53 11.09 -0.55
N ARG A 14 -12.73 11.93 -1.24
CA ARG A 14 -12.12 13.20 -0.78
C ARG A 14 -11.75 13.28 0.71
N TYR A 15 -10.48 13.04 1.03
CA TYR A 15 -9.78 13.73 2.12
C TYR A 15 -8.55 14.46 1.56
N PRO A 16 -8.27 15.69 2.04
CA PRO A 16 -7.10 16.46 1.61
C PRO A 16 -5.82 15.89 2.23
N ALA A 17 -4.72 16.01 1.48
CA ALA A 17 -3.38 15.59 1.87
C ALA A 17 -2.97 16.13 3.26
N ALA A 18 -2.72 15.23 4.21
CA ALA A 18 -2.04 15.53 5.46
C ALA A 18 -0.57 15.09 5.34
N PRO A 19 0.40 15.91 5.78
CA PRO A 19 1.78 15.46 5.90
C PRO A 19 1.86 14.43 7.02
N VAL A 20 2.49 13.26 6.78
CA VAL A 20 2.78 12.29 7.85
C VAL A 20 4.03 12.74 8.61
N PRO A 21 3.95 13.18 9.88
CA PRO A 21 5.14 13.34 10.70
C PRO A 21 5.68 11.97 11.12
N LEU A 22 6.94 11.70 10.77
CA LEU A 22 7.74 10.64 11.39
C LEU A 22 7.95 10.99 12.88
N GLY A 23 7.34 10.23 13.78
CA GLY A 23 7.71 10.27 15.18
C GLY A 23 6.64 9.78 16.15
N THR A 24 6.90 8.63 16.77
CA THR A 24 6.27 8.15 18.01
C THR A 24 4.86 7.58 17.88
N ILE A 25 4.68 6.46 17.17
CA ILE A 25 3.67 5.51 17.63
C ILE A 25 4.35 4.56 18.61
N LYS A 26 4.32 4.92 19.88
CA LYS A 26 4.58 3.99 20.98
C LYS A 26 3.42 2.99 20.96
N PHE A 27 3.62 1.88 20.27
CA PHE A 27 2.70 0.75 20.23
C PHE A 27 2.20 0.42 21.64
N ARG A 28 0.91 0.67 21.84
CA ARG A 28 0.07 0.06 22.86
C ARG A 28 -1.31 0.08 22.19
N GLU A 29 -2.01 -1.01 21.88
CA GLU A 29 -2.05 -2.36 22.43
C GLU A 29 -2.54 -3.31 21.31
N ARG A 30 -1.85 -4.45 21.14
CA ARG A 30 -2.23 -5.77 20.56
C ARG A 30 -3.42 -5.85 19.56
N GLY A 31 -3.16 -6.29 18.32
CA GLY A 31 -4.14 -7.09 17.55
C GLY A 31 -4.59 -6.62 16.16
N MET A 32 -4.21 -5.44 15.65
CA MET A 32 -4.85 -4.84 14.45
C MET A 32 -3.88 -4.00 13.59
N ALA A 33 -2.58 -4.27 13.60
CA ALA A 33 -1.62 -3.46 12.84
C ALA A 33 -1.55 -3.95 11.38
N TRP A 34 -2.00 -3.12 10.43
CA TRP A 34 -1.90 -3.40 9.01
C TRP A 34 -0.55 -2.89 8.47
N THR A 35 0.21 -3.72 7.77
CA THR A 35 1.56 -3.37 7.26
C THR A 35 1.76 -3.85 5.84
N TRP A 36 2.57 -3.13 5.05
CA TRP A 36 2.94 -3.53 3.70
C TRP A 36 4.31 -4.18 3.66
N ARG A 37 4.43 -5.24 2.87
CA ARG A 37 5.70 -5.83 2.45
C ARG A 37 5.84 -5.69 0.94
N TYR A 38 7.06 -5.37 0.50
CA TYR A 38 7.35 -5.04 -0.89
C TYR A 38 8.18 -6.14 -1.52
N GLU A 39 7.92 -6.39 -2.80
CA GLU A 39 8.57 -7.47 -3.52
C GLU A 39 8.96 -7.06 -4.93
N ASP A 40 10.07 -7.61 -5.41
CA ASP A 40 10.59 -7.44 -6.76
C ASP A 40 9.93 -8.39 -7.78
N ALA A 41 10.46 -8.40 -9.01
CA ALA A 41 9.96 -9.23 -10.12
C ALA A 41 10.07 -10.73 -9.86
N GLN A 42 11.07 -11.13 -9.07
CA GLN A 42 11.37 -12.51 -8.69
C GLN A 42 10.66 -12.93 -7.41
N GLY A 43 9.90 -12.02 -6.78
CA GLY A 43 9.28 -12.23 -5.47
C GLY A 43 10.27 -12.11 -4.31
N GLY A 44 11.44 -11.51 -4.53
CA GLY A 44 12.39 -11.17 -3.48
C GLY A 44 11.85 -10.01 -2.64
N ALA A 45 12.00 -10.11 -1.31
CA ALA A 45 11.58 -9.03 -0.41
C ALA A 45 12.47 -7.80 -0.60
N LEU A 46 11.85 -6.65 -0.84
CA LEU A 46 12.52 -5.36 -0.97
C LEU A 46 12.36 -4.54 0.31
N ASP A 47 13.41 -3.80 0.63
CA ASP A 47 13.39 -2.85 1.73
C ASP A 47 12.54 -1.63 1.37
N GLY A 48 11.73 -1.19 2.33
CA GLY A 48 10.71 -0.21 2.06
C GLY A 48 10.17 0.47 3.32
N PRO A 49 9.25 1.41 3.11
CA PRO A 49 8.58 2.12 4.19
C PRO A 49 7.93 1.13 5.18
N ASN A 50 8.14 1.31 6.49
CA ASN A 50 7.62 0.39 7.52
C ASN A 50 6.47 1.05 8.29
N GLU A 51 5.42 1.40 7.56
CA GLU A 51 4.20 2.00 8.11
C GLU A 51 3.27 0.93 8.66
N ALA A 52 2.76 1.21 9.85
CA ALA A 52 1.65 0.49 10.44
C ALA A 52 0.39 1.35 10.37
N PHE A 53 -0.70 0.75 9.90
CA PHE A 53 -2.00 1.40 9.77
C PHE A 53 -3.00 0.81 10.76
N ALA A 54 -3.96 1.63 11.19
CA ALA A 54 -5.01 1.23 12.11
C ALA A 54 -6.10 0.38 11.44
N SER A 55 -6.20 0.44 10.10
CA SER A 55 -7.19 -0.31 9.33
C SER A 55 -6.66 -0.68 7.94
N GLN A 56 -7.27 -1.72 7.34
CA GLN A 56 -7.02 -2.12 5.95
C GLN A 56 -7.23 -0.95 4.99
N SER A 57 -8.33 -0.20 5.16
CA SER A 57 -8.68 0.92 4.28
C SER A 57 -7.66 2.06 4.31
N ASP A 58 -7.06 2.33 5.47
CA ASP A 58 -5.95 3.29 5.58
C ASP A 58 -4.70 2.79 4.85
N ALA A 59 -4.38 1.50 4.99
CA ALA A 59 -3.24 0.88 4.31
C ALA A 59 -3.43 0.90 2.78
N GLU A 60 -4.63 0.57 2.29
CA GLU A 60 -5.01 0.61 0.88
C GLU A 60 -4.99 2.05 0.33
N SER A 61 -5.45 3.02 1.12
CA SER A 61 -5.38 4.43 0.74
C SER A 61 -3.93 4.92 0.63
N TRP A 62 -3.05 4.45 1.51
CA TRP A 62 -1.63 4.79 1.47
C TRP A 62 -0.93 4.20 0.23
N ILE A 63 -1.20 2.92 -0.10
CA ILE A 63 -0.56 2.29 -1.26
C ILE A 63 -1.01 2.93 -2.58
N GLY A 64 -2.28 3.33 -2.68
CA GLY A 64 -2.80 4.05 -3.84
C GLY A 64 -2.17 5.44 -4.06
N GLN A 65 -1.55 6.01 -3.03
CA GLN A 65 -0.79 7.26 -3.14
C GLN A 65 0.69 7.00 -3.40
N SER A 66 1.26 5.98 -2.75
CA SER A 66 2.71 5.72 -2.76
C SER A 66 3.16 4.79 -3.89
N TRP A 67 2.24 4.16 -4.66
CA TRP A 67 2.58 3.14 -5.65
C TRP A 67 3.58 3.61 -6.72
N ARG A 68 3.52 4.89 -7.15
CA ARG A 68 4.44 5.43 -8.16
C ARG A 68 5.88 5.48 -7.65
N GLU A 69 6.05 5.94 -6.42
CA GLU A 69 7.36 6.00 -5.75
C GLU A 69 7.89 4.60 -5.46
N LEU A 70 7.03 3.69 -5.02
CA LEU A 70 7.38 2.28 -4.80
C LEU A 70 7.78 1.59 -6.11
N SER A 71 7.02 1.81 -7.19
CA SER A 71 7.35 1.27 -8.51
C SER A 71 8.65 1.85 -9.06
N ALA A 72 8.91 3.15 -8.87
CA ALA A 72 10.19 3.77 -9.23
C ALA A 72 11.38 3.18 -8.45
N ARG A 73 11.13 2.65 -7.24
CA ARG A 73 12.12 1.93 -6.42
C ARG A 73 12.28 0.44 -6.81
N GLY A 74 11.57 -0.03 -7.84
CA GLY A 74 11.62 -1.41 -8.31
C GLY A 74 10.63 -2.35 -7.61
N VAL A 75 9.72 -1.83 -6.78
CA VAL A 75 8.65 -2.64 -6.19
C VAL A 75 7.63 -2.98 -7.27
N LEU A 76 7.41 -4.27 -7.49
CA LEU A 76 6.47 -4.76 -8.49
C LEU A 76 5.26 -5.42 -7.85
N ARG A 77 5.38 -5.86 -6.60
CA ARG A 77 4.27 -6.47 -5.86
C ARG A 77 4.30 -6.00 -4.42
N VAL A 78 3.11 -5.90 -3.86
CA VAL A 78 2.89 -5.57 -2.45
C VAL A 78 2.01 -6.60 -1.79
N ALA A 79 2.29 -6.85 -0.53
CA ALA A 79 1.59 -7.79 0.30
C ALA A 79 1.16 -7.09 1.59
N LEU A 80 -0.15 -7.05 1.83
CA LEU A 80 -0.76 -6.50 3.03
C LEU A 80 -0.84 -7.57 4.11
N TYR A 81 -0.30 -7.25 5.29
CA TYR A 81 -0.33 -8.11 6.45
C TYR A 81 -1.15 -7.47 7.56
N GLU A 82 -2.07 -8.24 8.16
CA GLU A 82 -2.60 -7.94 9.49
C GLU A 82 -1.70 -8.64 10.51
N GLU A 83 -0.91 -7.86 11.25
CA GLU A 83 0.13 -8.33 12.17
C GLU A 83 1.17 -9.26 11.49
N ASN A 84 0.85 -10.55 11.37
CA ASN A 84 1.70 -11.55 10.70
C ASN A 84 0.90 -12.45 9.73
N ARG A 85 -0.38 -12.15 9.50
CA ARG A 85 -1.25 -12.86 8.56
C ARG A 85 -1.27 -12.12 7.22
N LEU A 86 -0.94 -12.82 6.14
CA LEU A 86 -1.05 -12.28 4.79
C LEU A 86 -2.54 -12.21 4.41
N GLU A 87 -3.07 -11.00 4.32
CA GLU A 87 -4.48 -10.78 3.98
C GLU A 87 -4.65 -10.59 2.48
N TYR A 88 -3.75 -9.83 1.86
CA TYR A 88 -3.90 -9.46 0.46
C TYR A 88 -2.56 -9.29 -0.23
N ARG A 89 -2.49 -9.59 -1.52
CA ARG A 89 -1.28 -9.41 -2.32
C ARG A 89 -1.66 -8.97 -3.73
N MET A 90 -1.08 -7.88 -4.20
CA MET A 90 -1.39 -7.33 -5.52
C MET A 90 -0.13 -6.83 -6.25
N PRO A 91 -0.11 -6.89 -7.59
CA PRO A 91 0.92 -6.21 -8.36
C PRO A 91 0.75 -4.68 -8.27
N LEU A 92 1.86 -3.96 -8.17
CA LEU A 92 1.91 -2.49 -8.33
C LEU A 92 2.14 -2.06 -9.77
N THR A 93 2.29 -3.00 -10.70
CA THR A 93 2.39 -2.68 -12.12
C THR A 93 1.08 -2.02 -12.56
N PRO A 94 1.13 -0.89 -13.28
CA PRO A 94 -0.07 -0.36 -13.89
C PRO A 94 -0.71 -1.48 -14.72
N ALA A 95 -2.02 -1.67 -14.57
CA ALA A 95 -2.76 -2.49 -15.51
C ALA A 95 -2.51 -1.87 -16.89
N THR A 96 -1.63 -2.51 -17.67
CA THR A 96 -1.46 -2.14 -19.07
C THR A 96 -2.74 -2.63 -19.70
N THR A 97 -3.72 -1.73 -19.79
CA THR A 97 -4.83 -1.95 -20.70
C THR A 97 -4.25 -1.96 -22.08
N GLU A 98 -4.32 -3.13 -22.70
CA GLU A 98 -4.23 -3.32 -24.14
C GLU A 98 -5.57 -2.98 -24.79
#